data_AF-A0A1S6ITT7-F1
#
_entry.id   AF-A0A1S6ITT7-F1
#
_cell.length_a   1.000
_cell.length_b   1.000
_cell.length_c   1.000
_cell.angle_alpha   90.00
_cell.angle_beta   90.00
_cell.angle_gamma   90.00
#
_symmetry.space_group_name_H-M   'P 1'
#
loop_
_entity.id
_entity.type
_entity.pdbx_description
1 polymer ?
#
loop_
_entity_poly.entity_id
_entity_poly.type
_entity_poly.pdbx_seq_one_letter_code
_entity_poly.pdbx_strand_id
1 'polypeptide(L)' 'MLIEEIKLFLELKAHKDEPERLVEIFYQNRDTLLKLKEKHPEWRTYLKPQVLEALREKGLPVD' A
#
# COMPACT_ATOMS: atom_id res chain seq x y z
N MET A 1 1.09 -12.85 -11.18
CA MET A 1 0.59 -11.51 -10.86
C MET A 1 -0.63 -11.23 -11.71
N LEU A 2 -1.77 -10.93 -11.08
CA LEU A 2 -2.96 -10.43 -11.77
C LEU A 2 -2.69 -8.98 -12.21
N ILE A 3 -3.27 -8.55 -13.33
CA ILE A 3 -3.10 -7.19 -13.88
C ILE A 3 -3.41 -6.10 -12.84
N GLU A 4 -4.37 -6.37 -11.95
CA GLU A 4 -4.76 -5.48 -10.85
C GLU A 4 -3.66 -5.30 -9.80
N GLU A 5 -2.92 -6.37 -9.46
CA GLU A 5 -1.79 -6.30 -8.51
C GLU A 5 -0.68 -5.40 -9.07
N ILE A 6 -0.39 -5.49 -10.37
CA ILE A 6 0.63 -4.67 -11.04
C ILE A 6 0.21 -3.20 -11.09
N LYS A 7 -1.05 -2.92 -11.47
CA LYS A 7 -1.57 -1.55 -11.50
C LYS A 7 -1.48 -0.89 -10.14
N LEU A 8 -1.86 -1.63 -9.09
CA LEU A 8 -1.82 -1.14 -7.72
C LEU A 8 -0.40 -0.83 -7.25
N PHE A 9 0.57 -1.69 -7.58
CA PHE A 9 1.98 -1.40 -7.30
C PHE A 9 2.48 -0.14 -8.01
N LEU A 10 2.08 0.08 -9.26
CA LEU A 10 2.46 1.27 -10.02
C LEU A 10 1.84 2.53 -9.44
N GLU A 11 0.57 2.49 -9.01
CA GLU A 11 -0.09 3.61 -8.33
C GLU A 11 0.58 3.94 -6.99
N LEU A 12 0.87 2.93 -6.17
CA LEU A 12 1.60 3.12 -4.91
C LEU A 12 2.98 3.74 -5.14
N LYS A 13 3.68 3.33 -6.20
CA LYS A 13 4.99 3.87 -6.56
C LYS A 13 4.89 5.30 -7.10
N ALA A 14 3.86 5.61 -7.87
CA ALA A 14 3.62 6.94 -8.44
C ALA A 14 3.30 7.98 -7.36
N HIS A 15 2.55 7.58 -6.33
CA HIS A 15 2.12 8.44 -5.24
C HIS A 15 2.93 8.27 -3.96
N LYS A 16 4.13 7.66 -4.01
CA LYS A 16 4.97 7.31 -2.83
C LYS A 16 5.29 8.47 -1.87
N ASP A 17 5.15 9.71 -2.35
CA ASP A 17 5.44 10.96 -1.63
C ASP A 17 4.15 11.70 -1.19
N GLU A 18 2.98 11.13 -1.48
CA GLU A 18 1.65 11.68 -1.22
C GLU A 18 0.90 10.81 -0.20
N PRO A 19 1.14 10.97 1.12
CA PRO A 19 0.62 10.08 2.14
C PRO A 19 -0.92 10.00 2.16
N GLU A 20 -1.60 11.13 1.93
CA GLU A 20 -3.07 11.15 1.87
C GLU A 20 -3.62 10.35 0.68
N ARG A 21 -2.97 10.47 -0.48
CA ARG A 21 -3.37 9.73 -1.69
C ARG A 21 -3.11 8.24 -1.55
N LEU A 22 -1.99 7.87 -0.94
CA LEU A 22 -1.68 6.48 -0.63
C LEU A 22 -2.72 5.89 0.30
N VAL A 23 -3.10 6.60 1.36
CA VAL A 23 -4.18 6.18 2.25
C VAL A 23 -5.46 5.89 1.48
N GLU A 24 -5.88 6.76 0.56
CA GLU A 24 -7.08 6.52 -0.26
C GLU A 24 -6.94 5.26 -1.12
N ILE A 25 -5.81 5.10 -1.83
CA ILE A 25 -5.52 3.91 -2.63
C ILE A 25 -5.56 2.65 -1.76
N PHE A 26 -5.03 2.74 -0.54
CA PHE A 26 -5.03 1.66 0.43
C PHE A 26 -6.43 1.27 0.88
N TYR A 27 -7.31 2.22 1.16
CA TYR A 27 -8.69 1.93 1.52
C TYR A 27 -9.49 1.36 0.36
N GLN A 28 -9.33 1.94 -0.83
CA GLN A 28 -10.06 1.49 -2.03
C GLN A 28 -9.67 0.07 -2.46
N ASN A 29 -8.43 -0.34 -2.19
CA ASN A 29 -7.89 -1.63 -2.64
C ASN A 29 -7.51 -2.54 -1.46
N ARG A 30 -8.10 -2.33 -0.28
CA ARG A 30 -7.71 -2.98 0.97
C ARG A 30 -7.57 -4.51 0.86
N ASP A 31 -8.55 -5.19 0.29
CA ASP A 31 -8.55 -6.65 0.18
C ASP A 31 -7.44 -7.16 -0.74
N THR A 32 -7.20 -6.44 -1.84
CA THR A 32 -6.11 -6.76 -2.77
C THR A 32 -4.76 -6.55 -2.09
N LEU A 33 -4.60 -5.47 -1.31
CA LEU A 33 -3.36 -5.17 -0.59
C LEU A 33 -3.09 -6.14 0.56
N LEU A 34 -4.13 -6.60 1.25
CA LEU A 34 -3.99 -7.64 2.27
C LEU A 34 -3.50 -8.96 1.67
N LYS A 35 -4.07 -9.39 0.53
CA LYS A 35 -3.58 -10.57 -0.20
C LYS A 35 -2.15 -10.37 -0.71
N LEU A 36 -1.83 -9.15 -1.11
CA LEU A 36 -0.51 -8.80 -1.62
C LEU A 36 0.52 -8.79 -0.48
N LYS A 37 0.15 -8.33 0.72
CA LYS A 37 0.96 -8.44 1.94
C LYS A 37 1.30 -9.88 2.28
N GLU A 38 0.33 -10.79 2.16
CA GLU A 38 0.57 -12.22 2.41
C GLU A 38 1.54 -12.84 1.39
N LYS A 39 1.44 -12.44 0.12
CA LYS A 39 2.28 -12.97 -0.96
C LYS A 39 3.67 -12.32 -1.07
N HIS A 40 3.78 -11.05 -0.70
CA HIS A 40 4.94 -10.19 -0.95
C HIS A 40 5.26 -9.31 0.27
N PRO A 41 5.64 -9.87 1.43
CA PRO A 41 5.88 -9.13 2.67
C PRO A 41 6.93 -8.00 2.55
N GLU A 42 7.77 -8.03 1.51
CA GLU A 42 8.71 -6.97 1.15
C GLU A 42 8.06 -5.68 0.66
N TRP A 43 6.75 -5.65 0.36
CA TRP A 43 6.07 -4.48 -0.21
C TRP A 43 6.25 -3.20 0.63
N ARG A 44 6.32 -3.34 1.95
CA ARG A 44 6.53 -2.23 2.91
C ARG A 44 7.86 -1.50 2.69
N THR A 45 8.85 -2.16 2.10
CA THR A 45 10.16 -1.55 1.80
C THR A 45 10.10 -0.54 0.65
N TYR A 46 9.04 -0.58 -0.17
CA TYR A 46 8.83 0.39 -1.24
C TYR A 46 8.19 1.68 -0.76
N LEU A 47 7.65 1.70 0.46
CA LEU A 47 7.00 2.87 1.03
C LEU A 47 7.93 3.63 1.97
N LYS A 48 7.76 4.94 2.02
CA LYS A 48 8.45 5.79 3.00
C LYS A 48 7.89 5.53 4.41
N PRO A 49 8.70 5.70 5.48
CA PRO A 49 8.24 5.52 6.86
C PRO A 49 6.99 6.36 7.21
N GLN A 50 6.94 7.61 6.75
CA GLN A 50 5.82 8.54 6.97
C GLN A 50 4.48 8.00 6.42
N VAL A 51 4.55 7.28 5.29
CA VAL A 51 3.37 6.64 4.69
C VAL A 51 2.93 5.47 5.55
N LEU A 52 3.88 4.64 6.01
CA LEU A 52 3.58 3.50 6.88
C LEU A 52 2.94 3.95 8.19
N GLU A 53 3.40 5.05 8.77
CA GLU A 53 2.79 5.65 9.96
C GLU A 53 1.35 6.12 9.68
N ALA A 54 1.12 6.87 8.61
CA ALA A 54 -0.22 7.33 8.23
C ALA A 54 -1.21 6.17 7.99
N LEU A 55 -0.72 5.05 7.45
CA LEU A 55 -1.51 3.83 7.28
C LEU A 55 -1.81 3.15 8.62
N ARG A 56 -0.82 3.07 9.52
CA ARG A 56 -0.99 2.50 10.86
C ARG A 56 -1.99 3.29 11.69
N GLU A 57 -1.90 4.62 11.69
CA GLU A 57 -2.84 5.53 12.37
C GLU A 57 -4.29 5.34 11.88
N LYS A 58 -4.45 4.89 10.64
CA LYS A 58 -5.75 4.62 10.01
C LYS A 58 -6.21 3.17 10.18
N GLY A 59 -5.52 2.39 11.00
CA GLY A 59 -5.91 1.02 11.38
C GLY A 59 -5.54 -0.04 10.35
N LEU A 60 -4.60 0.24 9.44
CA LEU A 60 -4.08 -0.77 8.52
C LEU A 60 -2.94 -1.56 9.17
N PRO A 61 -2.95 -2.89 9.06
CA PRO A 61 -1.88 -3.73 9.60
C PRO A 61 -0.67 -3.64 8.66
N VAL A 62 0.23 -2.70 8.92
CA VAL A 62 1.52 -2.53 8.22
C VAL A 62 2.66 -3.37 8.83
N ASP A 63 2.37 -4.12 9.90
CA ASP A 63 3.31 -4.98 10.65
C ASP A 63 3.63 -6.32 9.97
#